data_AF-A0A528FKB2-F1
#
_entry.id   AF-A0A528FKB2-F1
#
_cell.length_a   1.000
_cell.length_b   1.000
_cell.length_c   1.000
_cell.angle_alpha   90.00
_cell.angle_beta   90.00
_cell.angle_gamma   90.00
#
_symmetry.space_group_name_H-M   'P 1'
#
loop_
_entity.id
_entity.type
_entity.pdbx_description
1 polymer ?
#
loop_
_entity_poly.entity_id
_entity_poly.type
_entity_poly.pdbx_seq_one_letter_code
_entity_poly.pdbx_strand_id
1 'polypeptide(L)'
;MTFAAPVETKSIRFRARSFVAFTLTPEAPLSEWLESLDRWIGNSPGYFAGRPVVLNLNTLKPEVGQIEALVAELGLRGIRIYAIELDGSTALEANLPPVLIGAKEATAGLLMQADSKGRPE
;
A
#
# COMPACT_ATOMS: atom_id res chain seq x y z
N MET A 1 14.77 15.47 55.20
CA MET A 1 15.42 14.48 54.31
C MET A 1 14.40 14.11 53.25
N THR A 2 14.41 14.73 52.07
CA THR A 2 13.46 14.39 50.99
C THR A 2 14.22 13.61 49.93
N PHE A 3 13.83 12.35 49.75
CA PHE A 3 14.37 11.49 48.70
C PHE A 3 13.56 11.74 47.43
N ALA A 4 14.13 12.41 46.43
CA ALA A 4 13.51 12.50 45.11
C ALA A 4 13.69 11.15 44.41
N ALA A 5 12.59 10.46 44.09
CA ALA A 5 12.65 9.25 43.28
C ALA A 5 13.15 9.59 41.86
N PRO A 6 13.99 8.75 41.24
CA PRO A 6 14.47 9.01 39.89
C PRO A 6 13.29 8.90 38.92
N VAL A 7 13.01 9.98 38.19
CA VAL A 7 12.10 9.97 37.04
C VAL A 7 12.77 9.12 35.96
N GLU A 8 12.30 7.89 35.81
CA GLU A 8 12.76 7.00 34.75
C GLU A 8 12.14 7.45 33.41
N THR A 9 12.85 8.35 32.71
CA THR A 9 12.48 8.76 31.35
C THR A 9 12.83 7.65 30.36
N LYS A 10 11.95 6.66 30.21
CA LYS A 10 12.08 5.67 29.13
C LYS A 10 12.04 6.40 27.78
N SER A 11 13.16 6.40 27.06
CA SER A 11 13.26 7.03 25.75
C SER A 11 12.47 6.22 24.72
N ILE A 12 11.60 6.91 23.96
CA ILE A 12 10.84 6.30 22.87
C ILE A 12 11.80 6.09 21.68
N ARG A 13 11.97 4.83 21.26
CA ARG A 13 12.82 4.50 20.12
C ARG A 13 11.99 4.46 18.83
N PHE A 14 12.20 5.44 17.96
CA PHE A 14 11.68 5.41 16.59
C PHE A 14 12.70 4.74 15.65
N ARG A 15 12.23 3.80 14.84
CA ARG A 15 13.03 3.14 13.79
C ARG A 15 12.19 3.02 12.53
N ALA A 16 12.59 3.69 11.47
CA ALA A 16 12.03 3.47 10.15
C ALA A 16 12.48 2.10 9.62
N ARG A 17 11.60 1.42 8.88
CA ARG A 17 11.92 0.18 8.14
C ARG A 17 11.24 0.24 6.78
N SER A 18 11.96 -0.15 5.75
CA SER A 18 11.39 -0.37 4.42
C SER A 18 10.93 -1.83 4.29
N PHE A 19 9.83 -2.06 3.59
CA PHE A 19 9.32 -3.39 3.26
C PHE A 19 8.80 -3.39 1.83
N VAL A 20 8.66 -4.57 1.24
CA VAL A 20 8.09 -4.74 -0.10
C VAL A 20 6.59 -4.99 0.03
N ALA A 21 5.80 -4.23 -0.72
CA ALA A 21 4.36 -4.41 -0.84
C ALA A 21 3.98 -4.75 -2.28
N PHE A 22 2.85 -5.44 -2.44
CA PHE A 22 2.23 -5.63 -3.75
C PHE A 22 1.29 -4.46 -4.03
N THR A 23 1.23 -4.02 -5.27
CA THR A 23 0.26 -3.00 -5.68
C THR A 23 -0.81 -3.66 -6.53
N LEU A 24 -2.08 -3.45 -6.18
CA LEU A 24 -3.23 -3.79 -7.03
C LEU A 24 -3.72 -2.50 -7.68
N THR A 25 -3.84 -2.54 -9.01
CA THR A 25 -4.34 -1.43 -9.80
C THR A 25 -5.65 -1.87 -10.47
N PRO A 26 -6.81 -1.66 -9.83
CA PRO A 26 -8.11 -1.93 -10.43
C PRO A 26 -8.36 -1.08 -11.67
N GLU A 27 -9.01 -1.70 -12.66
CA GLU A 27 -9.39 -1.08 -13.92
C GLU A 27 -10.89 -1.25 -14.17
N ALA A 28 -11.46 -0.35 -14.97
CA ALA A 28 -12.84 -0.48 -15.42
C ALA A 28 -12.91 -1.44 -16.63
N PRO A 29 -13.95 -2.30 -16.73
CA PRO A 29 -15.05 -2.49 -15.78
C PRO A 29 -14.62 -3.26 -14.52
N LEU A 30 -14.94 -2.71 -13.33
CA LEU A 30 -14.47 -3.26 -12.06
C LEU A 30 -14.94 -4.70 -11.80
N SER A 31 -16.15 -5.04 -12.27
CA SER A 31 -16.69 -6.40 -12.17
C SER A 31 -15.84 -7.45 -12.89
N GLU A 32 -15.39 -7.13 -14.11
CA GLU A 32 -14.56 -8.04 -14.91
C GLU A 32 -13.14 -8.16 -14.32
N TRP A 33 -12.63 -7.06 -13.77
CA TRP A 33 -11.37 -7.05 -13.06
C TRP A 33 -11.42 -7.93 -11.80
N LEU A 34 -12.48 -7.82 -11.00
CA LEU A 34 -12.69 -8.65 -9.80
C LEU A 34 -12.85 -10.14 -10.15
N GLU A 35 -13.58 -10.49 -11.21
CA GLU A 35 -13.69 -11.87 -11.67
C GLU A 35 -12.33 -12.44 -12.09
N SER A 36 -11.51 -11.63 -12.75
CA SER A 36 -10.15 -12.01 -13.14
C SER A 36 -9.25 -12.22 -11.92
N LEU A 37 -9.39 -11.36 -10.90
CA LEU A 37 -8.71 -11.52 -9.61
C LEU A 37 -9.15 -12.81 -8.91
N ASP A 38 -10.44 -13.14 -8.91
CA ASP A 38 -10.97 -14.37 -8.29
C ASP A 38 -10.41 -15.63 -8.96
N ARG A 39 -10.37 -15.66 -10.29
CA ARG A 39 -9.72 -16.75 -11.05
C ARG A 39 -8.25 -16.88 -10.69
N TRP A 40 -7.55 -15.76 -10.53
CA TRP A 40 -6.14 -15.75 -10.17
C TRP A 40 -5.88 -16.27 -8.75
N ILE A 41 -6.67 -15.82 -7.77
CA ILE A 41 -6.60 -16.30 -6.38
C ILE A 41 -6.91 -17.80 -6.32
N GLY A 42 -7.89 -18.28 -7.10
CA GLY A 42 -8.22 -19.70 -7.19
C GLY A 42 -7.04 -20.57 -7.65
N ASN A 43 -6.20 -20.04 -8.54
CA ASN A 43 -4.99 -20.73 -9.00
C ASN A 43 -3.80 -20.59 -8.02
N SER A 44 -3.80 -19.59 -7.15
CA SER A 44 -2.72 -19.32 -6.19
C SER A 44 -3.24 -19.09 -4.76
N PRO A 45 -3.81 -20.12 -4.11
CA PRO A 45 -4.36 -19.98 -2.77
C PRO A 45 -3.32 -19.44 -1.78
N GLY A 46 -3.71 -18.42 -1.00
CA GLY A 46 -2.86 -17.86 0.04
C GLY A 46 -1.73 -16.95 -0.47
N TYR A 47 -1.69 -16.59 -1.75
CA TYR A 47 -0.64 -15.69 -2.26
C TYR A 47 -0.51 -14.40 -1.45
N PHE A 48 -1.64 -13.75 -1.14
CA PHE A 48 -1.69 -12.50 -0.37
C PHE A 48 -1.62 -12.71 1.15
N ALA A 49 -1.58 -13.96 1.63
CA ALA A 49 -1.57 -14.23 3.06
C ALA A 49 -0.30 -13.65 3.71
N GLY A 50 -0.48 -12.72 4.65
CA GLY A 50 0.60 -12.05 5.35
C GLY A 50 1.42 -11.07 4.50
N ARG A 51 1.00 -10.78 3.27
CA ARG A 51 1.69 -9.83 2.37
C ARG A 51 0.97 -8.49 2.39
N PRO A 52 1.67 -7.37 2.58
CA PRO A 52 1.05 -6.05 2.51
C PRO A 52 0.68 -5.73 1.07
N VAL A 53 -0.55 -5.25 0.88
CA VAL A 53 -1.09 -4.83 -0.41
C VAL A 53 -1.44 -3.35 -0.36
N VAL A 54 -0.98 -2.61 -1.35
CA VAL A 54 -1.34 -1.22 -1.65
C VAL A 54 -2.37 -1.22 -2.77
N LEU A 55 -3.41 -0.42 -2.63
CA LEU A 55 -4.44 -0.26 -3.65
C LEU A 55 -4.23 1.05 -4.41
N ASN A 56 -3.88 0.96 -5.70
CA ASN A 56 -3.69 2.13 -6.55
C ASN A 56 -4.97 2.47 -7.30
N LEU A 57 -5.54 3.64 -7.02
CA LEU A 57 -6.80 4.11 -7.57
C LEU A 57 -6.63 5.29 -8.54
N ASN A 58 -5.40 5.59 -8.94
CA ASN A 58 -5.10 6.72 -9.82
C ASN A 58 -5.71 6.58 -11.22
N THR A 59 -5.89 5.34 -11.70
CA THR A 59 -6.52 5.05 -12.99
C THR A 59 -8.04 5.16 -12.92
N LEU A 60 -8.65 4.55 -11.89
CA LEU A 60 -10.11 4.42 -11.79
C LEU A 60 -10.79 5.69 -11.23
N LYS A 61 -10.12 6.43 -10.34
CA LYS A 61 -10.64 7.62 -9.63
C LYS A 61 -12.09 7.49 -9.14
N PRO A 62 -12.42 6.42 -8.39
CA PRO A 62 -13.76 6.21 -7.84
C PRO A 62 -14.10 7.24 -6.75
N GLU A 63 -15.40 7.40 -6.48
CA GLU A 63 -15.86 8.18 -5.32
C GLU A 63 -15.61 7.45 -4.00
N VAL A 64 -15.57 8.17 -2.88
CA VAL A 64 -15.22 7.61 -1.55
C VAL A 64 -16.07 6.38 -1.18
N GLY A 65 -17.39 6.41 -1.43
CA GLY A 65 -18.26 5.26 -1.14
C GLY A 65 -17.94 4.02 -1.98
N GLN A 66 -17.44 4.20 -3.20
CA GLN A 66 -16.98 3.10 -4.05
C GLN A 66 -15.64 2.54 -3.57
N ILE A 67 -14.77 3.39 -3.01
CA ILE A 67 -13.51 2.97 -2.38
C ILE A 67 -13.81 2.07 -1.18
N GLU A 68 -14.75 2.46 -0.32
CA GLU A 68 -15.17 1.65 0.82
C GLU A 68 -15.70 0.27 0.40
N ALA A 69 -16.58 0.25 -0.60
CA ALA A 69 -17.12 -0.99 -1.15
C ALA A 69 -16.00 -1.89 -1.71
N LEU A 70 -15.07 -1.32 -2.48
CA LEU A 70 -13.94 -2.06 -3.06
C LEU A 70 -13.00 -2.64 -1.99
N VAL A 71 -12.66 -1.84 -0.97
CA VAL A 71 -11.82 -2.31 0.14
C VAL A 71 -12.51 -3.45 0.90
N ALA A 72 -13.82 -3.35 1.13
CA ALA A 72 -14.59 -4.42 1.76
C ALA A 72 -14.62 -5.70 0.90
N GLU A 73 -14.85 -5.57 -0.41
CA GLU A 73 -14.86 -6.69 -1.35
C GLU A 73 -13.50 -7.41 -1.45
N LEU A 74 -12.39 -6.68 -1.40
CA LEU A 74 -11.05 -7.25 -1.35
C LEU A 74 -10.79 -7.96 -0.01
N GLY A 75 -11.32 -7.41 1.09
CA GLY A 75 -11.26 -8.02 2.41
C GLY A 75 -11.96 -9.39 2.47
N LEU A 76 -13.12 -9.54 1.82
CA LEU A 76 -13.83 -10.82 1.69
C LEU A 76 -13.01 -11.89 0.96
N ARG A 77 -12.08 -11.49 0.11
CA ARG A 77 -11.14 -12.36 -0.64
C ARG A 77 -9.85 -12.65 0.13
N GLY A 78 -9.77 -12.22 1.40
CA GLY A 78 -8.58 -12.37 2.24
C GLY A 78 -7.44 -11.43 1.85
N ILE A 79 -7.70 -10.38 1.07
CA ILE A 79 -6.72 -9.37 0.69
C ILE A 79 -6.84 -8.19 1.65
N ARG A 80 -5.81 -7.96 2.46
CA ARG A 80 -5.77 -6.83 3.37
C ARG A 80 -5.07 -5.64 2.74
N ILE A 81 -5.82 -4.57 2.51
CA ILE A 81 -5.27 -3.31 2.02
C ILE A 81 -4.64 -2.54 3.18
N TYR A 82 -3.36 -2.22 3.03
CA TYR A 82 -2.58 -1.49 4.05
C TYR A 82 -2.61 0.01 3.82
N ALA A 83 -2.67 0.42 2.55
CA ALA A 83 -2.72 1.81 2.18
C ALA A 83 -3.27 1.98 0.76
N ILE A 84 -3.69 3.19 0.45
CA ILE A 84 -4.30 3.55 -0.84
C ILE A 84 -3.42 4.59 -1.52
N GLU A 85 -3.17 4.43 -2.82
CA GLU A 85 -2.57 5.48 -3.65
C GLU A 85 -3.70 6.14 -4.44
N LEU A 86 -3.89 7.44 -4.20
CA LEU A 86 -4.90 8.25 -4.87
C LEU A 86 -4.37 9.68 -5.06
N ASP A 87 -4.34 10.14 -6.30
CA ASP A 87 -3.90 11.49 -6.66
C ASP A 87 -4.97 12.51 -6.25
N GLY A 88 -4.58 13.44 -5.37
CA GLY A 88 -5.42 14.56 -4.96
C GLY A 88 -5.55 14.70 -3.43
N SER A 89 -6.30 15.71 -3.01
CA SER A 89 -6.56 16.01 -1.60
C SER A 89 -7.78 15.26 -1.05
N THR A 90 -8.04 14.05 -1.52
CA THR A 90 -9.17 13.25 -1.04
C THR A 90 -8.83 12.72 0.35
N ALA A 91 -9.45 13.31 1.36
CA ALA A 91 -9.41 12.79 2.71
C ALA A 91 -10.30 11.53 2.78
N LEU A 92 -9.71 10.41 3.18
CA LEU A 92 -10.46 9.19 3.49
C LEU A 92 -10.81 9.19 4.97
N GLU A 93 -11.96 8.59 5.29
CA GLU A 93 -12.43 8.41 6.66
C GLU A 93 -11.49 7.49 7.46
N ALA A 94 -11.50 7.61 8.80
CA ALA A 94 -10.56 6.89 9.67
C ALA A 94 -10.71 5.35 9.67
N ASN A 95 -11.81 4.83 9.13
CA ASN A 95 -12.07 3.41 8.92
C ASN A 95 -11.33 2.83 7.71
N LEU A 96 -10.92 3.66 6.76
CA LEU A 96 -10.22 3.25 5.55
C LEU A 96 -8.69 3.22 5.77
N PRO A 97 -7.98 2.40 4.96
CA PRO A 97 -6.53 2.47 4.90
C PRO A 97 -6.07 3.89 4.54
N PRO A 98 -4.95 4.38 5.12
CA PRO A 98 -4.45 5.72 4.86
C PRO A 98 -4.03 5.90 3.40
N VAL A 99 -4.10 7.14 2.91
CA VAL A 99 -3.54 7.50 1.61
C VAL A 99 -2.02 7.59 1.71
N LEU A 100 -1.30 6.87 0.85
CA LEU A 100 0.15 7.00 0.71
C LEU A 100 0.50 8.26 -0.05
N ILE A 101 1.33 9.10 0.57
CA ILE A 101 1.89 10.29 -0.06
C ILE A 101 3.39 10.03 -0.29
N GLY A 102 3.83 10.13 -1.54
CA GLY A 102 5.25 10.02 -1.89
C GLY A 102 5.82 8.59 -1.87
N ALA A 103 4.98 7.57 -2.03
CA ALA A 103 5.47 6.21 -2.28
C ALA A 103 6.29 6.19 -3.58
N LYS A 104 7.46 5.55 -3.55
CA LYS A 104 8.34 5.40 -4.71
C LYS A 104 8.38 3.92 -5.09
N GLU A 105 8.12 3.62 -6.36
CA GLU A 105 8.29 2.27 -6.88
C GLU A 105 9.74 1.79 -6.66
N ALA A 106 9.89 0.60 -6.09
CA ALA A 106 11.20 0.06 -5.75
C ALA A 106 12.14 -0.06 -6.97
N THR A 107 11.57 -0.31 -8.16
CA THR A 107 12.32 -0.55 -9.40
C THR A 107 12.64 0.74 -10.17
N ALA A 108 12.00 1.87 -9.87
CA ALA A 108 12.17 3.12 -10.63
C ALA A 108 13.61 3.67 -10.57
N GLY A 109 14.37 3.36 -9.51
CA GLY A 109 15.77 3.78 -9.38
C GLY A 109 16.79 2.88 -10.08
N LEU A 110 16.45 1.61 -10.35
CA LEU A 110 17.38 0.68 -11.02
C LEU A 110 17.47 0.93 -12.53
N LEU A 111 16.37 1.37 -13.16
CA LEU A 111 16.36 1.65 -14.59
C LEU A 111 17.21 2.88 -14.96
N MET A 112 17.29 3.91 -14.10
CA MET A 112 18.09 5.12 -14.40
C MET A 112 19.61 4.95 -14.17
N GLN A 113 20.05 3.89 -13.49
CA GLN A 113 21.49 3.63 -13.28
C GLN A 113 22.13 2.84 -14.43
N ALA A 114 21.34 2.17 -15.27
CA ALA A 114 21.85 1.39 -16.39
C ALA A 114 22.38 2.26 -17.54
N ASP A 115 21.82 3.46 -17.75
CA ASP A 115 22.21 4.35 -18.84
C ASP A 115 23.47 5.20 -18.57
N SER A 116 23.95 5.26 -17.32
CA SER A 116 25.06 6.15 -16.95
C SER A 116 26.43 5.47 -16.93
N LYS A 117 26.52 4.17 -17.24
CA LYS A 117 27.78 3.40 -17.16
C LYS A 117 28.14 2.75 -18.49
N GLY A 118 28.47 3.57 -19.48
CA GLY A 118 29.03 3.06 -20.73
C GLY A 118 29.45 4.13 -21.73
N ARG A 119 30.62 4.76 -21.51
CA ARG A 119 31.65 5.03 -22.54
C ARG A 119 32.89 5.71 -21.91
N PRO A 120 34.06 5.05 -21.84
CA PRO A 120 35.33 5.75 -21.76
C PRO A 120 35.74 6.19 -23.18
N GLU A 121 36.22 7.43 -23.32
CA GLU A 121 37.08 7.84 -24.45
C GLU A 121 38.55 7.66 -24.07
#